data_AF-A0A2U8E095-F1
#
_entry.id   AF-A0A2U8E095-F1
#
_cell.length_a   1.000
_cell.length_b   1.000
_cell.length_c   1.000
_cell.angle_alpha   90.00
_cell.angle_beta   90.00
_cell.angle_gamma   90.00
#
_symmetry.space_group_name_H-M   'P 1'
#
loop_
_entity.id
_entity.type
_entity.pdbx_description
1 polymer ?
#
loop_
_entity_poly.entity_id
_entity_poly.type
_entity_poly.pdbx_seq_one_letter_code
_entity_poly.pdbx_strand_id
1 'polypeptide(L)'
;MRDDGRDKISKRDIFLFYALPIIISIGVVFLLNKNISSDTINLLITIFSIFVGLLLNLLVLIVGFRNTIMQNAIKHKVLDETFYNISYAILISVILIVLLFTAIVSSGIPMQIISTTSFFIIGNFILTLLMILKRVHMLLTKQDKKPQCSDSNAKYIEQSAISKNK
;
A
#
# COMPACT_ATOMS: atom_id res chain seq x y z
N MET A 1 10.95 3.65 1.43
CA MET A 1 11.71 2.45 1.04
C MET A 1 12.67 2.12 2.18
N ARG A 2 12.85 0.85 2.50
CA ARG A 2 13.75 0.42 3.57
C ARG A 2 15.04 -0.02 2.90
N ASP A 3 16.13 0.58 3.34
CA ASP A 3 17.49 0.22 3.00
C ASP A 3 17.87 -0.96 3.89
N ASP A 4 18.46 -1.98 3.29
CA ASP A 4 18.68 -3.27 3.92
C ASP A 4 19.65 -3.13 5.10
N GLY A 5 19.14 -3.35 6.31
CA GLY A 5 19.96 -3.52 7.51
C GLY A 5 20.08 -2.35 8.48
N ARG A 6 19.41 -1.20 8.29
CA ARG A 6 19.35 -0.15 9.33
C ARG A 6 17.93 0.27 9.68
N ASP A 7 17.65 0.28 10.97
CA ASP A 7 16.34 0.46 11.61
C ASP A 7 15.84 1.92 11.58
N LYS A 8 15.97 2.58 10.43
CA LYS A 8 15.53 3.97 10.24
C LYS A 8 14.77 4.11 8.93
N ILE A 9 13.51 4.51 9.03
CA ILE A 9 12.68 4.95 7.90
C ILE A 9 13.41 6.14 7.25
N SER A 10 13.83 5.99 5.99
CA SER A 10 14.44 7.07 5.22
C SER A 10 13.39 8.16 4.99
N LYS A 11 13.49 9.26 5.74
CA LYS A 11 12.61 10.44 5.58
C LYS A 11 12.65 11.01 4.16
N ARG A 12 13.73 10.77 3.40
CA ARG A 12 13.83 11.11 1.97
C ARG A 12 12.80 10.40 1.11
N ASP A 13 12.41 9.19 1.47
CA ASP A 13 11.45 8.43 0.66
C ASP A 13 10.03 8.90 0.93
N ILE A 14 9.73 9.31 2.16
CA ILE A 14 8.46 9.98 2.46
C ILE A 14 8.38 11.29 1.68
N PHE A 15 9.46 12.08 1.67
CA PHE A 15 9.53 13.32 0.92
C PHE A 15 9.36 13.10 -0.60
N LEU A 16 10.06 12.11 -1.18
CA LEU A 16 9.92 11.73 -2.59
C LEU A 16 8.49 11.34 -2.94
N PHE A 17 7.78 10.64 -2.04
CA PHE A 17 6.44 10.14 -2.34
C PHE A 17 5.36 11.24 -2.32
N TYR A 18 5.57 12.34 -1.61
CA TYR A 18 4.64 13.47 -1.59
C TYR A 18 5.05 14.59 -2.55
N ALA A 19 6.35 14.86 -2.69
CA ALA A 19 6.85 15.91 -3.60
C ALA A 19 6.72 15.51 -5.07
N LEU A 20 7.00 14.24 -5.42
CA LEU A 20 6.96 13.75 -6.80
C LEU A 20 5.57 13.84 -7.47
N PRO A 21 4.45 13.40 -6.85
CA PRO A 21 3.14 13.50 -7.49
C PRO A 21 2.67 14.96 -7.61
N ILE A 22 3.11 15.86 -6.71
CA ILE A 22 2.88 17.31 -6.84
C ILE A 22 3.61 17.84 -8.08
N ILE A 23 4.92 17.54 -8.22
CA ILE A 23 5.73 18.01 -9.35
C ILE A 23 5.20 17.45 -10.68
N ILE A 24 4.82 16.17 -10.72
CA ILE A 24 4.26 15.54 -11.93
C ILE A 24 2.90 16.16 -12.28
N SER A 25 2.02 16.38 -11.31
CA SER A 25 0.71 16.97 -11.56
C SER A 25 0.82 18.38 -12.14
N ILE A 26 1.63 19.23 -11.50
CA ILE A 26 1.88 20.60 -11.97
C ILE A 26 2.55 20.57 -13.35
N GLY A 27 3.54 19.71 -13.55
CA GLY A 27 4.25 19.58 -14.82
C GLY A 27 3.34 19.13 -15.97
N VAL A 28 2.49 18.12 -15.77
CA VAL A 28 1.60 17.61 -16.82
C VAL A 28 0.57 18.65 -17.24
N VAL A 29 -0.04 19.36 -16.29
CA VAL A 29 -1.08 20.35 -16.63
C VAL A 29 -0.46 21.61 -17.23
N PHE A 30 0.59 22.13 -16.60
CA PHE A 30 1.12 23.44 -16.96
C PHE A 30 2.05 23.39 -18.20
N LEU A 31 2.78 22.29 -18.41
CA LEU A 31 3.69 22.15 -19.56
C LEU A 31 3.02 21.51 -20.78
N LEU A 32 2.08 20.57 -20.60
CA LEU A 32 1.45 19.85 -21.73
C LEU A 32 0.06 20.38 -22.09
N ASN A 33 -0.49 21.28 -21.27
CA ASN A 33 -1.80 21.94 -21.46
C ASN A 33 -2.93 20.95 -21.84
N LYS A 34 -2.84 19.72 -21.32
CA LYS A 34 -3.69 18.60 -21.72
C LYS A 34 -4.77 18.36 -20.69
N ASN A 35 -6.01 18.60 -21.08
CA ASN A 35 -7.18 18.28 -20.27
C ASN A 35 -7.55 16.80 -20.43
N ILE A 36 -8.18 16.24 -19.39
CA ILE A 36 -8.72 14.88 -19.43
C ILE A 36 -9.93 14.87 -20.37
N SER A 37 -9.99 13.92 -21.31
CA SER A 37 -11.17 13.73 -22.17
C SER A 37 -12.25 12.92 -21.47
N SER A 38 -13.50 13.05 -21.89
CA SER A 38 -14.62 12.27 -21.33
C SER A 38 -14.39 10.75 -21.41
N ASP A 39 -13.77 10.26 -22.48
CA ASP A 39 -13.40 8.84 -22.62
C ASP A 39 -12.37 8.42 -21.56
N THR A 40 -11.40 9.28 -21.29
CA THR A 40 -10.38 9.04 -20.27
C THR A 40 -11.01 9.03 -18.87
N ILE A 41 -11.99 9.89 -18.60
CA ILE A 41 -12.74 9.90 -17.34
C ILE A 41 -13.44 8.56 -17.12
N ASN A 42 -14.18 8.06 -18.12
CA ASN A 42 -14.88 6.78 -18.04
C ASN A 42 -13.93 5.61 -17.82
N LEU A 43 -12.80 5.61 -18.52
CA LEU A 43 -11.73 4.62 -18.35
C LEU A 43 -11.15 4.68 -16.93
N LEU A 44 -10.88 5.87 -16.40
CA LEU A 44 -10.34 6.05 -15.06
C LEU A 44 -11.33 5.58 -13.98
N ILE A 45 -12.61 5.93 -14.07
CA ILE A 45 -13.65 5.44 -13.15
C ILE A 45 -13.65 3.89 -13.14
N THR A 46 -13.57 3.27 -14.32
CA THR A 46 -13.55 1.81 -14.46
C THR A 46 -12.33 1.19 -13.78
N ILE A 47 -11.13 1.70 -14.07
CA ILE A 47 -9.87 1.20 -13.49
C ILE A 47 -9.88 1.36 -11.96
N PHE A 48 -10.28 2.53 -11.47
CA PHE A 48 -10.29 2.80 -10.03
C PHE A 48 -11.35 1.99 -9.29
N SER A 49 -12.51 1.70 -9.90
CA SER A 49 -13.50 0.80 -9.32
C SER A 49 -12.95 -0.62 -9.11
N ILE A 50 -12.21 -1.14 -10.09
CA ILE A 50 -11.52 -2.43 -9.97
C ILE A 50 -10.48 -2.38 -8.85
N PHE A 51 -9.68 -1.31 -8.78
CA PHE A 51 -8.68 -1.15 -7.71
C PHE A 51 -9.30 -1.07 -6.32
N VAL A 52 -10.44 -0.40 -6.14
CA VAL A 52 -11.16 -0.37 -4.86
C VAL A 52 -11.50 -1.80 -4.42
N GLY A 53 -12.07 -2.62 -5.31
CA GLY A 53 -12.36 -4.03 -5.00
C GLY A 53 -11.11 -4.85 -4.65
N LEU A 54 -10.03 -4.68 -5.40
CA LEU A 54 -8.75 -5.35 -5.14
C LEU A 54 -8.17 -4.96 -3.77
N LEU A 55 -8.17 -3.67 -3.45
CA LEU A 55 -7.63 -3.16 -2.20
C LEU A 55 -8.50 -3.54 -1.00
N LEU A 56 -9.82 -3.61 -1.14
CA LEU A 56 -10.71 -4.14 -0.10
C LEU A 56 -10.42 -5.62 0.18
N ASN A 57 -10.22 -6.44 -0.86
CA ASN A 57 -9.82 -7.84 -0.70
C ASN A 57 -8.48 -7.97 0.04
N LEU A 58 -7.50 -7.13 -0.31
CA LEU A 58 -6.21 -7.08 0.37
C LEU A 58 -6.34 -6.62 1.84
N LEU A 59 -7.21 -5.64 2.11
CA LEU A 59 -7.47 -5.14 3.46
C LEU A 59 -8.03 -6.26 4.36
N VAL A 60 -9.03 -6.99 3.87
CA VAL A 60 -9.64 -8.13 4.57
C VAL A 60 -8.58 -9.22 4.85
N LEU A 61 -7.74 -9.54 3.87
CA LEU A 61 -6.66 -10.50 4.03
C LEU A 61 -5.69 -10.11 5.16
N ILE A 62 -5.29 -8.83 5.21
CA ILE A 62 -4.37 -8.32 6.23
C ILE A 62 -5.00 -8.32 7.62
N VAL A 63 -6.29 -8.00 7.73
CA VAL A 63 -7.04 -8.12 9.00
C VAL A 63 -7.11 -9.58 9.46
N GLY A 64 -7.31 -10.52 8.53
CA GLY A 64 -7.25 -11.96 8.84
C GLY A 64 -5.89 -12.36 9.43
N PHE A 65 -4.79 -11.88 8.85
CA PHE A 65 -3.45 -12.12 9.38
C PHE A 65 -3.17 -11.44 10.72
N ARG A 66 -3.80 -10.29 11.00
CA ARG A 66 -3.64 -9.57 12.28
C ARG A 66 -4.00 -10.44 13.48
N ASN A 67 -5.07 -11.21 13.37
CA ASN A 67 -5.53 -12.09 14.45
C ASN A 67 -4.57 -13.27 14.68
N THR A 68 -3.91 -13.76 13.62
CA THR A 68 -2.96 -14.89 13.69
C THR A 68 -1.58 -14.49 14.25
N ILE A 69 -1.19 -13.22 14.15
CA ILE A 69 0.18 -12.74 14.44
C ILE A 69 0.30 -12.12 15.86
N MET A 70 -0.70 -12.27 16.75
CA MET A 70 -0.71 -11.76 18.14
C MET A 70 0.50 -12.12 19.05
N GLN A 71 1.41 -13.00 18.62
CA GLN A 71 2.59 -13.37 19.40
C GLN A 71 3.87 -12.53 19.15
N ASN A 72 3.90 -11.59 18.19
CA ASN A 72 5.11 -10.81 17.88
C ASN A 72 4.87 -9.28 17.79
N ALA A 73 5.23 -8.54 18.84
CA ALA A 73 4.99 -7.09 18.96
C ALA A 73 5.53 -6.23 17.80
N ILE A 74 6.68 -6.58 17.22
CA ILE A 74 7.28 -5.84 16.07
C ILE A 74 6.48 -6.06 14.77
N LYS A 75 5.83 -7.22 14.62
CA LYS A 75 5.02 -7.53 13.43
C LYS A 75 3.69 -6.76 13.44
N HIS A 76 3.13 -6.49 14.62
CA HIS A 76 1.89 -5.70 14.78
C HIS A 76 2.01 -4.29 14.23
N LYS A 77 3.04 -3.55 14.64
CA LYS A 77 3.22 -2.16 14.19
C LYS A 77 3.35 -2.07 12.66
N VAL A 78 4.08 -3.00 12.04
CA VAL A 78 4.21 -3.00 10.57
C VAL A 78 2.89 -3.38 9.90
N LEU A 79 2.08 -4.25 10.50
CA LEU A 79 0.76 -4.58 9.97
C LEU A 79 -0.21 -3.38 10.06
N ASP A 80 -0.23 -2.70 11.20
CA ASP A 80 -1.12 -1.56 11.45
C ASP A 80 -0.84 -0.39 10.50
N GLU A 81 0.41 0.05 10.32
CA GLU A 81 0.63 1.14 9.36
C GLU A 81 0.44 0.68 7.90
N THR A 82 0.46 -0.64 7.59
CA THR A 82 0.02 -1.12 6.26
C THR A 82 -1.49 -0.97 6.11
N PHE A 83 -2.23 -1.36 7.14
CA PHE A 83 -3.69 -1.28 7.19
C PHE A 83 -4.18 0.15 6.98
N TYR A 84 -3.56 1.12 7.67
CA TYR A 84 -3.88 2.54 7.47
C TYR A 84 -3.55 3.02 6.06
N ASN A 85 -2.40 2.62 5.50
CA ASN A 85 -2.03 3.01 4.13
C ASN A 85 -2.98 2.42 3.07
N ILE A 86 -3.43 1.17 3.25
CA ILE A 86 -4.40 0.53 2.35
C ILE A 86 -5.77 1.21 2.47
N SER A 87 -6.23 1.45 3.69
CA SER A 87 -7.51 2.14 3.93
C SER A 87 -7.50 3.55 3.32
N TYR A 88 -6.39 4.27 3.45
CA TYR A 88 -6.19 5.56 2.79
C TYR A 88 -6.24 5.44 1.26
N ALA A 89 -5.57 4.44 0.67
CA ALA A 89 -5.61 4.22 -0.78
C ALA A 89 -7.03 3.93 -1.30
N ILE A 90 -7.81 3.14 -0.55
CA ILE A 90 -9.22 2.87 -0.87
C ILE A 90 -10.03 4.17 -0.84
N LEU A 91 -9.90 4.95 0.23
CA LEU A 91 -10.61 6.22 0.39
C LEU A 91 -10.29 7.19 -0.75
N ILE A 92 -9.01 7.33 -1.09
CA ILE A 92 -8.55 8.18 -2.19
C ILE A 92 -9.12 7.72 -3.54
N SER A 93 -9.17 6.41 -3.79
CA SER A 93 -9.78 5.87 -5.01
C SER A 93 -11.27 6.19 -5.10
N VAL A 94 -12.01 6.06 -3.99
CA VAL A 94 -13.44 6.41 -3.95
C VAL A 94 -13.63 7.91 -4.18
N ILE A 95 -12.84 8.76 -3.52
CA ILE A 95 -12.88 10.22 -3.72
C ILE A 95 -12.59 10.58 -5.18
N LEU A 96 -11.61 9.93 -5.82
CA LEU A 96 -11.30 10.17 -7.22
C LEU A 96 -12.48 9.77 -8.12
N ILE A 97 -13.11 8.62 -7.88
CA ILE A 97 -14.29 8.18 -8.66
C ILE A 97 -15.41 9.21 -8.52
N VAL A 98 -15.70 9.67 -7.31
CA VAL A 98 -16.73 10.69 -7.07
C VAL A 98 -16.37 11.99 -7.79
N LEU A 99 -15.12 12.44 -7.70
CA LEU A 99 -14.64 13.64 -8.41
C LEU A 99 -14.83 13.50 -9.93
N LEU A 100 -14.39 12.37 -10.51
CA LEU A 100 -14.53 12.08 -11.94
C LEU A 100 -15.99 11.98 -12.37
N PHE A 101 -16.86 11.44 -11.53
CA PHE A 101 -18.29 11.38 -11.78
C PHE A 101 -18.92 12.78 -11.77
N THR A 102 -18.54 13.65 -10.81
CA THR A 102 -19.01 15.04 -10.77
C THR A 102 -18.59 15.83 -12.00
N ALA A 103 -17.45 15.50 -12.61
CA ALA A 103 -16.99 16.12 -13.86
C ALA A 103 -17.89 15.80 -15.06
N ILE A 104 -18.59 14.65 -15.04
CA ILE A 104 -19.54 14.26 -16.09
C ILE A 104 -20.89 14.92 -15.86
N VAL A 105 -21.35 14.93 -14.60
CA VAL A 105 -22.73 15.34 -14.25
C VAL A 105 -22.86 16.85 -14.07
N SER A 106 -21.82 17.54 -13.61
CA SER A 106 -21.86 18.97 -13.29
C SER A 106 -20.89 19.77 -14.16
N SER A 107 -21.41 20.79 -14.84
CA SER A 107 -20.61 21.74 -15.63
C SER A 107 -20.08 22.93 -14.81
N GLY A 108 -20.36 22.99 -13.50
CA GLY A 108 -20.04 24.14 -12.66
C GLY A 108 -18.55 24.26 -12.28
N ILE A 109 -17.75 23.21 -12.46
CA ILE A 109 -16.32 23.21 -12.12
C ILE A 109 -15.51 23.27 -13.40
N PRO A 110 -14.54 24.20 -13.53
CA PRO A 110 -13.71 24.29 -14.72
C PRO A 110 -12.86 23.01 -14.89
N MET A 111 -12.83 22.51 -16.13
CA MET A 111 -12.19 21.24 -16.48
C MET A 111 -10.69 21.17 -16.12
N GLN A 112 -10.03 22.32 -16.06
CA GLN A 112 -8.62 22.43 -15.66
C GLN A 112 -8.41 22.04 -14.19
N ILE A 113 -9.31 22.46 -13.29
CA ILE A 113 -9.22 22.13 -11.86
C ILE A 113 -9.44 20.64 -11.66
N ILE A 114 -10.45 20.07 -12.32
CA ILE A 114 -10.72 18.63 -12.31
C ILE A 114 -9.50 17.87 -12.82
N SER A 115 -8.98 18.22 -14.00
CA SER A 115 -7.84 17.54 -14.62
C SER A 115 -6.61 17.55 -13.71
N THR A 116 -6.27 18.72 -13.16
CA THR A 116 -5.12 18.88 -12.24
C THR A 116 -5.26 18.02 -11.00
N THR A 117 -6.43 18.09 -10.37
CA THR A 117 -6.73 17.36 -9.13
C THR A 117 -6.71 15.86 -9.39
N SER A 118 -7.31 15.40 -10.51
CA SER A 118 -7.28 14.00 -10.89
C SER A 118 -5.87 13.49 -11.13
N PHE A 119 -5.01 14.20 -11.89
CA PHE A 119 -3.63 13.78 -12.09
C PHE A 119 -2.82 13.73 -10.79
N PHE A 120 -3.03 14.69 -9.88
CA PHE A 120 -2.42 14.67 -8.55
C PHE A 120 -2.84 13.44 -7.76
N ILE A 121 -4.14 13.16 -7.69
CA ILE A 121 -4.67 12.02 -6.96
C ILE A 121 -4.18 10.71 -7.56
N ILE A 122 -4.18 10.57 -8.90
CA ILE A 122 -3.68 9.37 -9.58
C ILE A 122 -2.21 9.13 -9.25
N GLY A 123 -1.37 10.17 -9.32
CA GLY A 123 0.04 10.06 -8.96
C GLY A 123 0.24 9.62 -7.51
N ASN A 124 -0.49 10.25 -6.58
CA ASN A 124 -0.46 9.90 -5.16
C ASN A 124 -0.91 8.44 -4.93
N PHE A 125 -1.97 8.01 -5.63
CA PHE A 125 -2.47 6.65 -5.58
C PHE A 125 -1.43 5.62 -6.05
N ILE A 126 -0.80 5.83 -7.21
CA ILE A 126 0.22 4.91 -7.74
C ILE A 126 1.38 4.77 -6.77
N LEU A 127 1.84 5.87 -6.19
CA LEU A 127 2.91 5.83 -5.18
C LEU A 127 2.46 5.09 -3.92
N THR A 128 1.25 5.36 -3.42
CA THR A 128 0.69 4.61 -2.29
C THR A 128 0.57 3.11 -2.59
N LEU A 129 0.15 2.74 -3.81
CA LEU A 129 0.08 1.36 -4.27
C LEU A 129 1.47 0.70 -4.26
N LEU A 130 2.48 1.35 -4.81
CA LEU A 130 3.87 0.84 -4.78
C LEU A 130 4.39 0.65 -3.35
N MET A 131 4.00 1.55 -2.42
CA MET A 131 4.36 1.41 -1.00
C MET A 131 3.71 0.19 -0.37
N ILE A 132 2.41 -0.02 -0.64
CA ILE A 132 1.66 -1.20 -0.17
C ILE A 132 2.33 -2.47 -0.71
N LEU A 133 2.64 -2.53 -2.01
CA LEU A 133 3.30 -3.67 -2.63
C LEU A 133 4.65 -4.00 -1.97
N LYS A 134 5.54 -3.01 -1.83
CA LYS A 134 6.84 -3.20 -1.17
C LYS A 134 6.67 -3.72 0.27
N ARG A 135 5.67 -3.21 0.99
CA ARG A 135 5.43 -3.56 2.39
C ARG A 135 4.83 -4.96 2.56
N VAL A 136 3.87 -5.34 1.72
CA VAL A 136 3.28 -6.69 1.70
C VAL A 136 4.34 -7.73 1.35
N HIS A 137 5.19 -7.47 0.35
CA HIS A 137 6.28 -8.39 0.00
C HIS A 137 7.28 -8.61 1.15
N MET A 138 7.63 -7.55 1.87
CA MET A 138 8.47 -7.64 3.07
C MET A 138 7.80 -8.39 4.23
N LEU A 139 6.47 -8.34 4.34
CA LEU A 139 5.72 -9.11 5.34
C LEU A 139 5.69 -10.60 5.01
N LEU A 140 5.47 -10.96 3.74
CA LEU A 140 5.40 -12.35 3.28
C LEU A 140 6.78 -13.03 3.32
N THR A 141 7.83 -12.40 2.79
CA THR A 141 9.20 -12.95 2.81
C THR A 141 9.77 -13.12 4.22
N LYS A 142 9.29 -12.36 5.20
CA LYS A 142 9.69 -12.51 6.61
C LYS A 142 8.92 -13.63 7.34
N GLN A 143 7.85 -14.18 6.75
CA GLN A 143 7.11 -15.33 7.29
C GLN A 143 7.82 -16.66 6.97
N ASP A 144 8.61 -16.72 5.89
CA ASP A 144 9.32 -17.94 5.47
C ASP A 144 10.54 -18.26 6.35
N LYS A 145 11.06 -17.29 7.11
CA LYS A 145 12.00 -17.56 8.21
C LYS A 145 11.21 -18.02 9.44
N LYS A 146 10.81 -19.29 9.47
CA LYS A 146 10.46 -19.95 10.75
C LYS A 146 11.62 -19.76 11.74
N PRO A 147 11.36 -19.50 13.03
CA PRO A 147 12.39 -19.61 14.04
C PRO A 147 12.85 -21.07 14.08
N GLN A 148 14.12 -21.29 13.75
CA GLN A 148 14.84 -22.54 13.95
C GLN A 148 15.10 -22.74 15.45
N CYS A 149 14.04 -22.87 16.25
CA CYS A 149 14.09 -23.13 17.69
C CYS A 149 12.94 -24.02 18.16
N SER A 150 12.54 -25.00 17.34
CA SER A 150 11.73 -26.14 17.79
C SER A 150 12.30 -27.49 17.36
N ASP A 151 13.57 -27.53 16.95
CA ASP A 151 14.29 -28.78 16.67
C ASP A 151 15.46 -29.03 17.63
N SER A 152 15.97 -27.97 18.30
CA SER A 152 17.05 -28.14 19.29
C SER A 152 16.53 -28.85 20.55
N ASN A 153 15.38 -28.44 21.09
CA ASN A 153 14.83 -29.07 22.30
C ASN A 153 14.40 -30.52 22.10
N ALA A 154 13.97 -30.92 20.90
CA ALA A 154 13.65 -32.31 20.59
C ALA A 154 14.92 -33.19 20.61
N LYS A 155 16.04 -32.69 20.05
CA LYS A 155 17.34 -33.39 20.08
C LYS A 155 17.94 -33.50 21.49
N TYR A 156 17.79 -32.47 22.33
CA TYR A 156 18.27 -32.52 23.72
C TYR A 156 17.46 -33.50 24.59
N ILE A 157 16.14 -33.58 24.40
CA ILE A 157 15.29 -34.52 25.14
C ILE A 157 15.62 -35.97 24.72
N GLU A 158 15.82 -36.22 23.43
CA GLU A 158 16.18 -37.55 22.91
C GLU A 158 17.57 -38.02 23.43
N GLN A 159 18.57 -37.13 23.44
CA GLN A 159 19.89 -37.44 23.99
C GLN A 159 19.88 -37.64 25.52
N SER A 160 19.05 -36.88 26.25
CA SER A 160 18.90 -37.04 27.71
C SER A 160 18.19 -38.34 28.11
N ALA A 161 17.32 -38.87 27.24
CA ALA A 161 16.64 -40.15 27.46
C ALA A 161 17.58 -41.34 27.22
N ILE A 162 18.47 -41.26 26.23
CA ILE A 162 19.45 -42.32 25.93
C ILE A 162 20.56 -42.40 26.99
N SER A 163 20.95 -41.27 27.60
CA SER A 163 21.95 -41.22 28.68
C SER A 163 21.48 -41.84 30.01
N LYS A 164 20.16 -41.98 30.24
CA LYS A 164 19.61 -42.55 31.49
C LYS A 164 19.43 -44.07 31.46
N ASN A 165 19.68 -44.71 30.31
CA ASN A 165 19.44 -46.14 30.09
C ASN A 165 20.74 -46.94 29.87
N LYS A 166 21.89 -46.37 30.27
CA LYS A 166 23.21 -47.01 30.25
C LYS A 166 23.85 -46.87 31.63
#